data_AF-A0A6L9XU09-F1
#
_entry.id   AF-A0A6L9XU09-F1
#
_cell.length_a   1.000
_cell.length_b   1.000
_cell.length_c   1.000
_cell.angle_alpha   90.00
_cell.angle_beta   90.00
_cell.angle_gamma   90.00
#
_symmetry.space_group_name_H-M   'P 1'
#
loop_
_entity.id
_entity.type
_entity.pdbx_description
1 polymer ?
#
loop_
_entity_poly.entity_id
_entity_poly.type
_entity_poly.pdbx_seq_one_letter_code
_entity_poly.pdbx_strand_id
1 'polypeptide(L)' 'MTQNDFGEPHAHEGFFNKLNRVLFPWLGPPPLGPYDEPAVEAKPAVCPLCGKPMADHEIDRSGIKTQLYCP' A
#
# COMPACT_ATOMS: atom_id res chain seq x y z
N MET A 1 -4.57 9.18 -24.13
CA MET A 1 -4.46 8.85 -22.69
C MET A 1 -3.03 8.38 -22.43
N THR A 2 -2.05 9.27 -22.21
CA THR A 2 -1.61 9.82 -20.92
C THR A 2 -1.22 8.77 -19.86
N GLN A 3 0.10 8.69 -19.67
CA GLN A 3 0.84 8.53 -18.40
C GLN A 3 0.78 7.17 -17.70
N ASN A 4 1.89 6.45 -17.80
CA ASN A 4 2.57 5.85 -16.66
C ASN A 4 4.08 5.94 -16.91
N ASP A 5 4.61 7.15 -16.68
CA ASP A 5 6.03 7.45 -16.53
C ASP A 5 6.59 6.73 -15.28
N PHE A 6 6.90 5.45 -15.41
CA PHE A 6 7.73 4.74 -14.42
C PHE A 6 9.11 4.49 -15.00
N GLY A 7 9.95 5.52 -14.85
CA GLY A 7 11.39 5.39 -14.67
C GLY A 7 12.20 5.18 -15.94
N GLU A 8 12.83 6.26 -16.42
CA GLU A 8 14.17 6.12 -16.98
C GLU A 8 15.03 5.31 -16.00
N PRO A 9 15.92 4.41 -16.45
CA PRO A 9 16.84 3.70 -15.56
C PRO A 9 17.65 4.76 -14.83
N HIS A 10 17.29 5.02 -13.58
CA HIS A 10 17.91 6.10 -12.89
C HIS A 10 19.34 5.65 -12.55
N ALA A 11 20.35 6.48 -12.83
CA ALA A 11 21.75 6.15 -12.55
C ALA A 11 22.00 5.71 -11.08
N HIS A 12 21.08 6.02 -10.17
CA HIS A 12 21.09 5.62 -8.79
C HIS A 12 20.69 4.16 -8.51
N GLU A 13 20.02 3.47 -9.43
CA GLU A 13 19.62 2.06 -9.26
C GLU A 13 20.84 1.17 -9.02
N GLY A 14 21.95 1.40 -9.74
CA GLY A 14 23.21 0.68 -9.50
C GLY A 14 23.83 0.97 -8.13
N PHE A 15 23.76 2.23 -7.68
CA PHE A 15 24.30 2.65 -6.38
C PHE A 15 23.49 2.08 -5.21
N PHE A 16 22.16 2.23 -5.23
CA PHE A 16 21.28 1.70 -4.19
C PHE A 16 21.28 0.18 -4.17
N ASN A 17 21.38 -0.49 -5.32
CA ASN A 17 21.55 -1.94 -5.35
C ASN A 17 22.89 -2.38 -4.76
N LYS A 18 23.97 -1.64 -5.00
CA LYS A 18 25.28 -1.91 -4.37
C LYS A 18 25.22 -1.70 -2.86
N LEU A 19 24.55 -0.64 -2.41
CA LEU A 19 24.36 -0.34 -0.99
C LEU A 19 23.51 -1.43 -0.30
N ASN A 20 22.37 -1.80 -0.89
CA ASN A 20 21.53 -2.89 -0.39
C ASN A 20 22.31 -4.19 -0.28
N ARG A 21 23.13 -4.55 -1.28
CA ARG A 21 23.96 -5.77 -1.23
C ARG A 21 24.99 -5.76 -0.09
N VAL A 22 25.55 -4.59 0.26
CA VAL A 22 26.49 -4.46 1.38
C VAL A 22 25.77 -4.52 2.72
N LEU A 23 24.57 -3.94 2.83
CA LEU A 23 23.81 -3.87 4.07
C LEU A 23 22.98 -5.14 4.35
N PHE A 24 22.68 -5.95 3.33
CA PHE A 24 21.85 -7.14 3.43
C PHE A 24 22.30 -8.15 4.50
N PRO A 25 23.61 -8.42 4.71
CA PRO A 25 24.07 -9.31 5.78
C PRO A 25 23.76 -8.80 7.19
N TRP A 26 23.54 -7.48 7.37
CA TRP A 26 23.25 -6.86 8.67
C TRP A 26 21.76 -6.61 8.89
N LEU A 27 21.04 -6.21 7.85
CA LEU A 27 19.60 -5.93 7.92
C LEU A 27 18.74 -7.18 7.74
N GLY A 28 19.26 -8.17 7.01
CA GLY A 28 18.52 -9.37 6.63
C GLY A 28 17.43 -9.11 5.60
N PRO A 29 16.74 -10.17 5.15
CA PRO A 29 15.51 -10.01 4.39
C PRO A 29 14.44 -9.33 5.26
N PRO A 30 13.54 -8.54 4.67
CA PRO A 30 12.39 -8.03 5.41
C PRO A 30 11.64 -9.22 6.03
N PRO A 31 11.26 -9.17 7.32
CA PRO A 31 10.46 -10.20 7.94
C PRO A 31 9.11 -10.20 7.25
N LEU A 32 8.93 -11.18 6.40
CA LEU A 32 7.63 -11.49 5.86
C LEU A 32 6.86 -12.13 7.01
N GLY A 33 5.80 -11.45 7.46
CA GLY A 33 4.99 -11.92 8.58
C GLY A 33 4.59 -13.39 8.39
N PRO A 34 4.28 -14.10 9.48
CA PRO A 34 3.93 -15.51 9.44
C PRO A 34 2.81 -15.77 8.41
N TYR A 35 3.16 -16.47 7.33
CA TYR A 35 2.23 -16.78 6.23
C TYR A 35 1.35 -17.98 6.54
N ASP A 36 1.78 -18.84 7.46
CA ASP A 36 1.07 -20.05 7.86
C ASP A 36 0.07 -19.80 9.00
N GLU A 37 -0.10 -18.55 9.42
CA GLU A 37 -1.13 -18.18 10.39
C GLU A 37 -2.52 -18.24 9.73
N PRO A 38 -3.53 -18.80 10.42
CA PRO A 38 -4.89 -18.74 9.93
C PRO A 38 -5.29 -17.26 9.82
N ALA A 39 -5.88 -16.88 8.68
CA ALA A 39 -6.39 -15.54 8.48
C ALA A 39 -7.38 -15.20 9.61
N VAL A 40 -7.04 -14.22 10.43
CA VAL A 40 -7.95 -13.69 11.45
C VAL A 40 -9.06 -12.95 10.73
N GLU A 41 -10.30 -13.12 11.18
CA GLU A 41 -11.42 -12.33 10.65
C GLU A 41 -11.12 -10.84 10.84
N ALA A 42 -11.12 -10.10 9.72
CA ALA A 42 -10.92 -8.66 9.76
C ALA A 42 -12.08 -8.02 10.52
N LYS A 43 -11.75 -7.17 11.50
CA LYS A 43 -12.76 -6.35 12.18
C LYS A 43 -13.44 -5.43 11.15
N PRO A 44 -14.75 -5.16 11.29
CA PRO A 44 -15.44 -4.22 10.42
C PRO A 44 -14.73 -2.86 10.48
N ALA A 45 -14.40 -2.32 9.31
CA ALA A 45 -13.74 -1.03 9.21
C ALA A 45 -14.69 0.09 9.63
N VAL A 46 -14.14 1.08 10.35
CA VAL A 46 -14.85 2.31 10.74
C VAL A 46 -14.28 3.49 9.98
N CYS A 47 -15.14 4.46 9.64
CA CYS A 47 -14.70 5.70 9.01
C CYS A 47 -13.88 6.54 10.00
N PRO A 48 -12.63 6.93 9.68
CA PRO A 48 -11.83 7.75 10.59
C PRO A 48 -12.34 9.19 10.73
N LEU A 49 -13.28 9.62 9.86
CA LEU A 49 -13.85 10.96 9.88
C LEU A 49 -15.14 11.04 10.69
N CYS A 50 -16.06 10.09 10.51
CA CYS A 50 -17.39 10.13 11.15
C CYS A 50 -17.63 9.02 12.19
N GLY A 51 -16.74 8.02 12.27
CA GLY A 51 -16.82 6.90 13.23
C GLY A 51 -17.85 5.81 12.91
N LYS A 52 -18.70 6.00 11.89
CA LYS A 52 -19.69 4.99 11.47
C LYS A 52 -19.05 3.83 10.68
N PRO A 53 -19.69 2.65 10.62
CA PRO A 53 -19.22 1.53 9.80
C PRO A 53 -18.98 1.94 8.33
N MET A 54 -17.88 1.48 7.74
CA MET A 54 -17.59 1.75 6.31
C MET A 54 -18.65 1.18 5.37
N ALA A 55 -19.34 0.11 5.79
CA ALA A 55 -20.42 -0.50 5.03
C ALA A 55 -21.61 0.44 4.78
N ASP A 56 -21.78 1.47 5.62
CA ASP A 56 -22.88 2.44 5.50
C ASP A 56 -22.55 3.60 4.55
N HIS A 57 -21.34 3.65 3.98
CA HIS A 57 -20.90 4.75 3.13
C HIS A 57 -21.16 4.48 1.66
N GLU A 58 -21.52 5.52 0.93
CA GLU A 58 -21.58 5.47 -0.54
C GLU A 58 -20.20 5.82 -1.11
N ILE A 59 -19.67 4.94 -1.97
CA ILE A 59 -18.38 5.15 -2.64
C ILE A 59 -18.62 5.32 -4.14
N ASP A 60 -18.58 6.57 -4.60
CA ASP A 60 -18.68 6.91 -6.01
C ASP A 60 -17.32 6.77 -6.70
N ARG A 61 -17.25 5.88 -7.69
CA ARG A 61 -16.06 5.61 -8.51
C ARG A 61 -16.22 6.07 -9.96
N SER A 62 -17.25 6.85 -10.28
CA SER A 62 -17.55 7.29 -11.64
C SER A 62 -16.64 8.42 -12.15
N GLY A 63 -16.14 9.27 -11.24
CA GLY A 63 -15.27 10.40 -11.56
C GLY A 63 -13.78 10.05 -11.68
N ILE A 64 -12.96 11.05 -12.02
CA ILE A 64 -11.49 10.94 -12.06
C ILE A 64 -10.91 10.60 -10.67
N LYS A 65 -11.62 11.00 -9.61
CA LYS A 65 -11.26 10.71 -8.22
C LYS A 65 -12.43 10.03 -7.54
N THR A 66 -12.15 8.93 -6.84
CA THR A 66 -13.11 8.28 -5.95
C THR A 66 -13.59 9.27 -4.88
N GLN A 67 -14.91 9.44 -4.79
CA GLN A 67 -15.55 10.22 -3.74
C GLN A 67 -16.19 9.26 -2.74
N LEU A 68 -16.15 9.63 -1.47
CA LEU A 68 -16.73 8.86 -0.38
C LEU A 68 -17.69 9.77 0.39
N TYR A 69 -18.95 9.35 0.48
CA TYR A 69 -20.01 10.10 1.14
C TYR A 69 -20.32 9.46 2.49
N CYS A 70 -20.21 10.26 3.56
CA CYS A 70 -20.60 9.82 4.90
C CYS A 70 -22.14 9.76 5.01
N PRO A 71 -22.68 8.75 5.71
CA PRO A 71 -24.12 8.65 6.01
C PRO A 71 -24.52 9.53 7.20
#